data_AF-A0A1M6Z045-F1
#
_entry.id   AF-A0A1M6Z045-F1
#
_cell.length_a   1.000
_cell.length_b   1.000
_cell.length_c   1.000
_cell.angle_alpha   90.00
_cell.angle_beta   90.00
_cell.angle_gamma   90.00
#
_symmetry.space_group_name_H-M   'P 1'
#
loop_
_entity.id
_entity.type
_entity.pdbx_description
1 polymer ?
#
loop_
_entity_poly.entity_id
_entity_poly.type
_entity_poly.pdbx_seq_one_letter_code
_entity_poly.pdbx_strand_id
1 'polypeptide(L)'
;MDLFLKYLENYIIPFMVLLTVLLALILLLRRIRYERNKPLKESISNKAETFLTEMILSKPNSEKFRTKLSLFKKEIPFHKSWCKEMIITDMIRFKSSLKGKVSEQITIFYQALNLDKYSEGLIRDFRTFYKCEGFFHYQALEYKKGGSLIKTYLKHPNIVIQSNANMAYISLSENHMESFLELSAEISQLNMIKIMDILHEKKIPIPKNIDQWLMTTNASVIKLGLKIMVYYNYRSSAKEIIESIQIEDNSIKKEAIIAIRELFLIEAKEDLVRIFDQVTPELKIEIIETLKVIGDESMLSFLENIISYESNKDLKLKAVDCLNEIDKTGLDVLATQDYITSKMTKHVRAIYI
;
A
#
# COMPACT_ATOMS: atom_id res chain seq x y z
N MET A 1 27.49 -45.74 -25.09
CA MET A 1 28.02 -44.44 -24.65
C MET A 1 28.42 -43.59 -25.85
N ASP A 2 29.19 -44.14 -26.80
CA ASP A 2 29.68 -43.41 -27.98
C ASP A 2 28.61 -42.92 -28.95
N LEU A 3 27.51 -43.66 -29.10
CA LEU A 3 26.42 -43.25 -29.98
C LEU A 3 25.68 -42.01 -29.44
N PHE A 4 25.56 -41.91 -28.11
CA PHE A 4 24.98 -40.76 -27.44
C PHE A 4 25.90 -39.54 -27.51
N LEU A 5 27.21 -39.74 -27.31
CA LEU A 5 28.22 -38.69 -27.47
C LEU A 5 28.22 -38.14 -28.91
N LYS A 6 28.18 -39.01 -29.92
CA LYS A 6 28.07 -38.60 -31.34
C LYS A 6 26.78 -37.84 -31.66
N TYR A 7 25.66 -38.21 -31.03
CA TYR A 7 24.39 -37.53 -31.24
C TYR A 7 24.38 -36.14 -30.58
N LEU A 8 24.95 -36.05 -29.38
CA LEU A 8 25.09 -34.80 -28.64
C LEU A 8 25.99 -33.81 -29.40
N GLU A 9 27.14 -34.28 -29.89
CA GLU A 9 28.11 -33.47 -30.62
C GLU A 9 27.59 -32.98 -31.97
N ASN A 10 26.96 -33.87 -32.75
CA ASN A 10 26.59 -33.53 -34.14
C ASN A 10 25.24 -32.82 -34.27
N TYR A 11 24.32 -32.97 -33.32
CA TYR A 11 22.96 -32.43 -33.45
C TYR A 11 22.56 -31.49 -32.33
N ILE A 12 22.80 -31.86 -31.07
CA ILE A 12 22.31 -31.07 -29.92
C ILE A 12 23.13 -29.78 -29.76
N ILE A 13 24.46 -29.86 -29.82
CA ILE A 13 25.32 -28.68 -29.68
C ILE A 13 25.07 -27.66 -30.80
N PRO A 14 25.06 -28.03 -32.10
CA PRO A 14 24.77 -27.08 -33.17
C PRO A 14 23.37 -26.47 -33.09
N PHE A 15 22.36 -27.25 -32.67
CA PHE A 15 21.01 -26.72 -32.48
C PHE A 15 20.95 -25.67 -31.36
N MET A 16 21.62 -25.91 -30.23
CA MET A 16 21.70 -24.94 -29.13
C MET A 16 22.46 -23.68 -29.54
N VAL A 17 23.55 -23.82 -30.31
CA VAL A 17 24.28 -22.67 -30.88
C VAL A 17 23.39 -21.88 -31.85
N LEU A 18 22.65 -22.56 -32.73
CA LEU A 18 21.72 -21.89 -33.65
C LEU A 18 20.61 -21.15 -32.89
N LEU A 19 20.04 -21.78 -31.86
CA LEU A 19 18.99 -21.18 -31.03
C LEU A 19 19.50 -19.93 -30.28
N THR A 20 20.70 -20.01 -29.71
CA THR A 20 21.31 -18.87 -29.01
C THR A 20 21.61 -17.71 -29.97
N VAL A 21 22.13 -17.99 -31.17
CA VAL A 21 22.34 -16.98 -32.22
C VAL A 21 21.01 -16.35 -32.65
N LEU A 22 19.95 -17.15 -32.83
CA LEU A 22 18.64 -16.66 -33.23
C LEU A 22 18.01 -15.77 -32.15
N LEU A 23 18.10 -16.16 -30.87
CA LEU A 23 17.66 -15.34 -29.74
C LEU A 23 18.44 -14.02 -29.65
N ALA A 24 19.77 -14.08 -29.81
CA ALA A 24 20.61 -12.88 -29.82
C ALA A 24 20.20 -11.92 -30.96
N LEU A 25 19.93 -12.46 -32.15
CA LEU A 25 19.51 -11.66 -33.31
C LEU A 25 18.14 -11.02 -33.09
N ILE A 26 17.18 -11.74 -32.48
CA ILE A 26 15.87 -11.18 -32.09
C ILE A 26 16.03 -10.02 -31.10
N LEU A 27 16.87 -10.18 -30.07
CA LEU A 27 17.13 -9.13 -29.08
C LEU A 27 17.79 -7.90 -29.71
N LEU A 28 18.76 -8.09 -30.60
CA LEU A 28 19.42 -6.99 -31.34
C LEU A 28 18.44 -6.26 -32.25
N LEU A 29 17.62 -6.97 -33.03
CA LEU A 29 16.58 -6.36 -33.86
C LEU A 29 15.57 -5.56 -33.03
N ARG A 30 15.18 -6.09 -31.85
CA ARG A 30 14.30 -5.39 -30.93
C ARG A 30 14.95 -4.11 -30.39
N ARG A 31 16.24 -4.15 -30.03
CA ARG A 31 17.00 -2.99 -29.55
C ARG A 31 17.16 -1.92 -30.64
N ILE A 32 17.51 -2.31 -31.86
CA ILE A 32 17.65 -1.38 -32.99
C ILE A 32 16.30 -0.70 -33.30
N ARG A 33 15.20 -1.46 -33.33
CA ARG A 33 13.86 -0.89 -33.50
C ARG A 33 13.49 0.07 -32.37
N TYR A 34 13.88 -0.25 -31.13
CA TYR A 34 13.64 0.62 -29.99
C TYR A 34 14.39 1.95 -30.11
N GLU A 35 15.70 1.91 -30.36
CA GLU A 35 16.53 3.12 -30.52
C GLU A 35 16.07 3.98 -31.70
N ARG A 36 15.70 3.37 -32.83
CA ARG A 36 15.21 4.12 -33.99
C ARG A 36 13.87 4.82 -33.74
N ASN A 37 13.02 4.23 -32.91
CA ASN A 37 11.70 4.80 -32.57
C ASN A 37 11.75 5.75 -31.37
N LYS A 38 12.86 5.78 -30.62
CA LYS A 38 13.07 6.65 -29.47
C LYS A 38 12.89 8.14 -29.79
N PRO A 39 13.52 8.75 -30.82
CA PRO A 39 13.35 10.18 -31.10
C PRO A 39 11.92 10.53 -31.49
N LEU A 40 11.21 9.64 -32.20
CA LEU A 40 9.80 9.83 -32.51
C LEU A 40 8.94 9.84 -31.24
N LYS A 41 9.18 8.89 -30.32
CA LYS A 41 8.48 8.83 -29.04
C LYS A 41 8.76 10.08 -28.20
N GLU A 42 10.02 10.50 -28.09
CA GLU A 42 10.38 11.73 -27.36
C GLU A 42 9.71 12.96 -27.96
N SER A 43 9.69 13.09 -29.30
CA SER A 43 8.99 14.18 -29.98
C SER A 43 7.49 14.19 -29.69
N ILE A 44 6.83 13.02 -29.72
CA ILE A 44 5.40 12.90 -29.39
C ILE A 44 5.15 13.25 -27.91
N SER A 45 6.05 12.84 -27.02
CA SER A 45 5.95 13.13 -25.58
C SER A 45 6.05 14.62 -25.31
N ASN A 46 7.06 15.28 -25.87
CA ASN A 46 7.24 16.72 -25.76
C ASN A 46 6.04 17.49 -26.33
N LYS A 47 5.47 17.04 -27.45
CA LYS A 47 4.24 17.60 -28.01
C LYS A 47 3.05 17.39 -27.07
N ALA A 48 2.90 16.21 -26.49
CA ALA A 48 1.84 15.90 -25.54
C ALA A 48 1.96 16.80 -24.29
N GLU A 49 3.16 16.95 -23.72
CA GLU A 49 3.40 17.81 -22.56
C GLU A 49 3.15 19.30 -22.86
N THR A 50 3.62 19.79 -24.01
CA THR A 50 3.35 21.16 -24.46
C THR A 50 1.85 21.38 -24.60
N PHE A 51 1.16 20.44 -25.26
CA PHE A 51 -0.29 20.49 -25.42
C PHE A 51 -1.02 20.45 -24.07
N LEU A 52 -0.64 19.53 -23.17
CA LEU A 52 -1.21 19.40 -21.83
C LEU A 52 -1.03 20.69 -21.00
N THR A 53 0.14 21.31 -21.08
CA THR A 53 0.45 22.58 -20.39
C THR A 53 -0.42 23.72 -20.91
N GLU A 54 -0.51 23.87 -22.23
CA GLU A 54 -1.40 24.85 -22.85
C GLU A 54 -2.87 24.61 -22.48
N MET A 55 -3.25 23.34 -22.36
CA MET A 55 -4.59 22.93 -22.01
C MET A 55 -4.97 23.27 -20.58
N ILE A 56 -4.06 23.13 -19.63
CA ILE A 56 -4.30 23.54 -18.25
C ILE A 56 -4.55 25.04 -18.15
N LEU A 57 -3.80 25.83 -18.92
CA LEU A 57 -3.90 27.28 -18.91
C LEU A 57 -5.14 27.79 -19.68
N SER A 58 -5.80 26.93 -20.45
CA SER A 58 -6.94 27.28 -21.30
C SER A 58 -8.28 26.99 -20.64
N LYS A 59 -9.30 27.83 -20.92
CA LYS A 59 -10.68 27.53 -20.52
C LYS A 59 -11.18 26.28 -21.26
N PRO A 60 -11.68 25.24 -20.55
CA PRO A 60 -12.25 24.06 -21.17
C PRO A 60 -13.42 24.44 -22.09
N ASN A 61 -13.60 23.71 -23.19
CA ASN A 61 -14.73 23.85 -24.14
C ASN A 61 -14.82 25.14 -24.99
N SER A 62 -13.74 25.92 -25.11
CA SER A 62 -13.70 26.98 -26.14
C SER A 62 -13.62 26.40 -27.56
N GLU A 63 -14.09 27.13 -28.57
CA GLU A 63 -13.92 26.75 -29.99
C GLU A 63 -12.43 26.57 -30.34
N LYS A 64 -11.58 27.44 -29.78
CA LYS A 64 -10.11 27.34 -29.84
C LYS A 64 -9.57 26.00 -29.31
N PHE A 65 -10.18 25.45 -28.26
CA PHE A 65 -9.80 24.14 -27.73
C PHE A 65 -10.08 23.01 -28.72
N ARG A 66 -11.27 22.98 -29.33
CA ARG A 66 -11.66 21.94 -30.29
C ARG A 66 -10.74 21.93 -31.52
N THR A 67 -10.41 23.12 -32.04
CA THR A 67 -9.49 23.26 -33.18
C THR A 67 -8.10 22.76 -32.82
N LYS A 68 -7.54 23.17 -31.68
CA LYS A 68 -6.25 22.69 -31.18
C LYS A 68 -6.21 21.18 -30.98
N LEU A 69 -7.26 20.61 -30.40
CA LEU A 69 -7.40 19.16 -30.21
C LEU A 69 -7.38 18.39 -31.54
N SER A 70 -8.07 18.91 -32.56
CA SER A 70 -8.07 18.31 -33.90
C SER A 70 -6.69 18.36 -34.56
N LEU A 71 -5.99 19.50 -34.44
CA LEU A 71 -4.62 19.64 -34.93
C LEU A 71 -3.67 18.66 -34.23
N PHE A 72 -3.74 18.58 -32.90
CA PHE A 72 -2.95 17.62 -32.13
C PHE A 72 -3.19 16.18 -32.62
N LYS A 73 -4.44 15.73 -32.76
CA LYS A 73 -4.77 14.38 -33.28
C LYS A 73 -4.20 14.09 -34.67
N LYS A 74 -4.02 15.11 -35.53
CA LYS A 74 -3.45 14.97 -36.88
C LYS A 74 -1.92 14.90 -36.85
N GLU A 75 -1.28 15.56 -35.90
CA GLU A 75 0.18 15.61 -35.79
C GLU A 75 0.82 14.35 -35.23
N ILE A 76 0.03 13.50 -34.56
CA ILE A 76 0.50 12.29 -33.92
C ILE A 76 -0.21 11.05 -34.49
N PRO A 77 0.43 9.87 -34.49
CA PRO A 77 -0.20 8.63 -34.97
C PRO A 77 -1.22 8.08 -33.96
N PHE A 78 -2.25 8.87 -33.63
CA PHE A 78 -3.24 8.61 -32.57
C PHE A 78 -4.07 7.33 -32.81
N HIS A 79 -4.11 6.84 -34.05
CA HIS A 79 -4.76 5.57 -34.39
C HIS A 79 -4.02 4.34 -33.85
N LYS A 80 -2.73 4.46 -33.49
CA LYS A 80 -1.93 3.35 -32.96
C LYS A 80 -2.11 3.21 -31.44
N SER A 81 -2.29 1.98 -30.94
CA SER A 81 -2.42 1.70 -29.50
C SER A 81 -1.22 2.18 -28.69
N TRP A 82 0.01 1.94 -29.17
CA TRP A 82 1.22 2.40 -28.49
C TRP A 82 1.27 3.92 -28.30
N CYS A 83 0.67 4.70 -29.21
CA CYS A 83 0.62 6.15 -29.13
C CYS A 83 -0.39 6.59 -28.06
N LYS A 84 -1.56 5.94 -28.02
CA LYS A 84 -2.57 6.15 -26.98
C LYS A 84 -2.01 5.83 -25.59
N GLU A 85 -1.36 4.68 -25.44
CA GLU A 85 -0.70 4.29 -24.18
C GLU A 85 0.34 5.31 -23.73
N MET A 86 1.16 5.78 -24.66
CA MET A 86 2.19 6.77 -24.36
C MET A 86 1.57 8.08 -23.87
N ILE A 87 0.52 8.57 -24.53
CA ILE A 87 -0.18 9.79 -24.11
C ILE A 87 -0.83 9.60 -22.74
N ILE A 88 -1.47 8.46 -22.48
CA ILE A 88 -2.05 8.17 -21.16
C ILE A 88 -0.96 8.16 -20.08
N THR A 89 0.18 7.53 -20.36
CA THR A 89 1.33 7.47 -19.45
C THR A 89 1.87 8.87 -19.15
N ASP A 90 2.01 9.71 -20.17
CA ASP A 90 2.48 11.09 -20.03
C ASP A 90 1.45 11.93 -19.24
N MET A 91 0.15 11.73 -19.46
CA MET A 91 -0.92 12.36 -18.68
C MET A 91 -0.86 11.95 -17.20
N ILE A 92 -0.61 10.69 -16.89
CA ILE A 92 -0.47 10.19 -15.52
C ILE A 92 0.78 10.81 -14.85
N ARG A 93 1.92 10.81 -15.55
CA ARG A 93 3.16 11.44 -15.05
C ARG A 93 2.99 12.93 -14.81
N PHE A 94 2.34 13.61 -15.73
CA PHE A 94 2.10 15.04 -15.65
C PHE A 94 1.10 15.39 -14.55
N LYS A 95 0.12 14.52 -14.30
CA LYS A 95 -0.77 14.65 -13.15
C LYS A 95 -0.03 14.46 -11.83
N SER A 96 0.86 13.48 -11.73
CA SER A 96 1.60 13.23 -10.48
C SER A 96 2.61 14.34 -10.15
N SER A 97 3.11 15.07 -11.15
CA SER A 97 4.01 16.22 -10.94
C SER A 97 3.29 17.52 -10.56
N LEU A 98 1.97 17.63 -10.77
CA LEU A 98 1.19 18.84 -10.55
C LEU A 98 0.20 18.68 -9.39
N LYS A 99 0.30 19.53 -8.35
CA LYS A 99 -0.65 19.56 -7.22
C LYS A 99 -1.82 20.52 -7.51
N GLY A 100 -3.08 20.10 -7.28
CA GLY A 100 -4.26 20.98 -7.21
C GLY A 100 -5.21 20.94 -8.43
N LYS A 101 -5.86 22.08 -8.75
CA LYS A 101 -6.96 22.27 -9.74
C LYS A 101 -6.67 21.78 -11.17
N VAL A 102 -5.41 21.50 -11.47
CA VAL A 102 -4.91 20.93 -12.72
C VAL A 102 -5.50 19.53 -12.99
N SER A 103 -5.76 18.75 -11.94
CA SER A 103 -6.23 17.35 -12.04
C SER A 103 -7.52 17.21 -12.87
N GLU A 104 -8.48 18.13 -12.69
CA GLU A 104 -9.77 18.06 -13.39
C GLU A 104 -9.65 18.26 -14.91
N GLN A 105 -8.72 19.12 -15.33
CA GLN A 105 -8.50 19.42 -16.76
C GLN A 105 -7.86 18.23 -17.49
N ILE A 106 -7.02 17.46 -16.81
CA ILE A 106 -6.42 16.23 -17.36
C ILE A 106 -7.53 15.22 -17.67
N THR A 107 -8.51 15.06 -16.77
CA THR A 107 -9.66 14.16 -16.99
C THR A 107 -10.54 14.61 -18.16
N ILE A 108 -10.74 15.93 -18.34
CA ILE A 108 -11.45 16.48 -19.51
C ILE A 108 -10.72 16.13 -20.80
N PHE A 109 -9.40 16.31 -20.83
CA PHE A 109 -8.59 15.99 -22.01
C PHE A 109 -8.60 14.49 -22.33
N TYR A 110 -8.54 13.64 -21.31
CA TYR A 110 -8.63 12.19 -21.42
C TYR A 110 -9.92 11.76 -22.13
N GLN A 111 -11.05 12.37 -21.76
CA GLN A 111 -12.33 12.18 -22.43
C GLN A 111 -12.36 12.77 -23.84
N ALA A 112 -11.85 13.99 -24.05
CA ALA A 112 -11.89 14.66 -25.34
C ALA A 112 -11.08 13.91 -26.43
N LEU A 113 -10.03 13.21 -26.02
CA LEU A 113 -9.26 12.33 -26.88
C LEU A 113 -9.92 10.95 -27.11
N ASN A 114 -11.00 10.60 -26.38
CA ASN A 114 -11.57 9.25 -26.31
C ASN A 114 -10.57 8.20 -25.82
N LEU A 115 -9.66 8.60 -24.94
CA LEU A 115 -8.74 7.68 -24.28
C LEU A 115 -9.43 6.90 -23.16
N ASP A 116 -10.50 7.44 -22.58
CA ASP A 116 -11.41 6.71 -21.69
C ASP A 116 -12.00 5.48 -22.38
N LYS A 117 -12.42 5.60 -23.65
CA LYS A 117 -12.89 4.47 -24.46
C LYS A 117 -11.83 3.44 -24.78
N TYR A 118 -10.59 3.89 -24.93
CA TYR A 118 -9.46 2.97 -25.12
C TYR A 118 -9.25 2.12 -23.86
N SER A 119 -9.18 2.74 -22.68
CA SER A 119 -9.06 2.03 -21.40
C SER A 119 -10.29 1.17 -21.07
N GLU A 120 -11.49 1.60 -21.47
CA GLU A 120 -12.69 0.75 -21.41
C GLU A 120 -12.50 -0.56 -22.20
N GLY A 121 -11.89 -0.47 -23.39
CA GLY A 121 -11.52 -1.63 -24.19
C GLY A 121 -10.54 -2.56 -23.48
N LEU A 122 -9.53 -2.00 -22.79
CA LEU A 122 -8.58 -2.77 -21.99
C LEU A 122 -9.25 -3.50 -20.82
N ILE A 123 -10.18 -2.85 -20.12
CA ILE A 123 -10.96 -3.44 -19.01
C ILE A 123 -11.80 -4.63 -19.48
N ARG A 124 -12.33 -4.56 -20.70
CA ARG A 124 -13.16 -5.63 -21.29
C ARG A 124 -12.33 -6.77 -21.89
N ASP A 125 -11.03 -6.58 -22.11
CA ASP A 125 -10.13 -7.60 -22.66
C ASP A 125 -10.12 -8.87 -21.78
N PHE A 126 -9.94 -10.04 -22.39
CA PHE A 126 -9.94 -11.31 -21.65
C PHE A 126 -8.66 -11.51 -20.81
N ARG A 127 -7.56 -10.85 -21.17
CA ARG A 127 -6.26 -11.00 -20.51
C ARG A 127 -6.21 -10.12 -19.27
N THR A 128 -5.88 -10.75 -18.14
CA THR A 128 -5.76 -10.10 -16.83
C THR A 128 -4.90 -8.83 -16.86
N PHE A 129 -3.77 -8.86 -17.57
CA PHE A 129 -2.85 -7.73 -17.67
C PHE A 129 -3.55 -6.45 -18.17
N TYR A 130 -4.23 -6.52 -19.32
CA TYR A 130 -4.90 -5.36 -19.91
C TYR A 130 -6.08 -4.90 -19.04
N LYS A 131 -6.79 -5.81 -18.37
CA LYS A 131 -7.83 -5.40 -17.41
C LYS A 131 -7.25 -4.53 -16.30
N CYS A 132 -6.18 -5.01 -15.67
CA CYS A 132 -5.49 -4.30 -14.59
C CYS A 132 -4.92 -2.95 -15.07
N GLU A 133 -4.36 -2.91 -16.27
CA GLU A 133 -3.86 -1.67 -16.90
C GLU A 133 -5.00 -0.66 -17.09
N GLY A 134 -6.16 -1.09 -17.61
CA GLY A 134 -7.33 -0.24 -17.74
C GLY A 134 -7.89 0.26 -16.40
N PHE A 135 -7.91 -0.57 -15.35
CA PHE A 135 -8.25 -0.14 -14.00
C PHE A 135 -7.29 0.93 -13.48
N PHE A 136 -5.99 0.72 -13.68
CA PHE A 136 -4.95 1.66 -13.30
C PHE A 136 -5.10 3.00 -14.04
N HIS A 137 -5.41 3.00 -15.34
CA HIS A 137 -5.68 4.24 -16.09
C HIS A 137 -6.82 5.04 -15.47
N TYR A 138 -7.94 4.38 -15.15
CA TYR A 138 -9.07 5.06 -14.51
C TYR A 138 -8.70 5.58 -13.12
N GLN A 139 -8.01 4.79 -12.30
CA GLN A 139 -7.57 5.19 -10.97
C GLN A 139 -6.62 6.38 -11.01
N ALA A 140 -5.52 6.28 -11.75
CA ALA A 140 -4.47 7.30 -11.82
C ALA A 140 -4.99 8.63 -12.37
N LEU A 141 -5.89 8.58 -13.36
CA LEU A 141 -6.52 9.77 -13.94
C LEU A 141 -7.78 10.22 -13.18
N GLU A 142 -8.13 9.59 -12.05
CA GLU A 142 -9.34 9.88 -11.25
C GLU A 142 -10.62 9.92 -12.11
N TYR A 143 -10.75 8.97 -13.04
CA TYR A 143 -11.89 8.88 -13.93
C TYR A 143 -13.14 8.31 -13.25
N LYS A 144 -13.79 9.12 -12.41
CA LYS A 144 -14.94 8.71 -11.58
C LYS A 144 -16.07 8.03 -12.37
N LYS A 145 -16.37 8.50 -13.60
CA LYS A 145 -17.41 7.91 -14.46
C LYS A 145 -17.15 6.44 -14.80
N GLY A 146 -15.89 6.00 -14.79
CA GLY A 146 -15.49 4.62 -15.03
C GLY A 146 -15.76 3.67 -13.86
N GLY A 147 -16.13 4.19 -12.69
CA GLY A 147 -16.39 3.38 -11.49
C GLY A 147 -17.49 2.34 -11.68
N SER A 148 -18.54 2.65 -12.45
CA SER A 148 -19.64 1.70 -12.73
C SER A 148 -19.16 0.45 -13.47
N LEU A 149 -18.21 0.60 -14.40
CA LEU A 149 -17.59 -0.52 -15.11
C LEU A 149 -16.67 -1.33 -14.19
N ILE A 150 -15.89 -0.67 -13.34
CA ILE A 150 -15.01 -1.36 -12.40
C ILE A 150 -15.82 -2.17 -11.37
N LYS A 151 -16.99 -1.65 -10.97
CA LYS A 151 -17.89 -2.29 -9.98
C LYS A 151 -18.23 -3.75 -10.35
N THR A 152 -18.32 -4.08 -11.64
CA THR A 152 -18.63 -5.46 -12.08
C THR A 152 -17.50 -6.46 -11.80
N TYR A 153 -16.30 -5.99 -11.44
CA TYR A 153 -15.11 -6.81 -11.21
C TYR A 153 -14.73 -6.94 -9.71
N LEU A 154 -15.44 -6.32 -8.79
CA LEU A 154 -15.13 -6.35 -7.34
C LEU A 154 -15.22 -7.75 -6.71
N LYS A 155 -16.00 -8.64 -7.33
CA LYS A 155 -16.18 -10.05 -6.93
C LYS A 155 -15.68 -11.02 -8.00
N HIS A 156 -14.73 -10.58 -8.83
CA HIS A 156 -14.18 -11.42 -9.90
C HIS A 156 -13.40 -12.62 -9.32
N PRO A 157 -13.50 -13.84 -9.89
CA PRO A 157 -12.85 -15.04 -9.33
C PRO A 157 -11.31 -14.99 -9.36
N ASN A 158 -10.73 -14.26 -10.33
CA ASN A 158 -9.29 -14.02 -10.34
C ASN A 158 -8.92 -12.95 -9.30
N ILE A 159 -8.15 -13.36 -8.29
CA ILE A 159 -7.73 -12.51 -7.17
C ILE A 159 -6.96 -11.25 -7.58
N VAL A 160 -6.18 -11.30 -8.67
CA VAL A 160 -5.43 -10.14 -9.18
C VAL A 160 -6.38 -9.10 -9.78
N ILE A 161 -7.36 -9.56 -10.56
CA ILE A 161 -8.41 -8.68 -11.14
C ILE A 161 -9.24 -8.09 -10.00
N GLN A 162 -9.66 -8.92 -9.06
CA GLN A 162 -10.47 -8.52 -7.91
C GLN A 162 -9.76 -7.45 -7.06
N SER A 163 -8.50 -7.70 -6.69
CA SER A 163 -7.66 -6.78 -5.92
C SER A 163 -7.53 -5.43 -6.63
N ASN A 164 -7.11 -5.40 -7.91
CA ASN A 164 -6.93 -4.15 -8.65
C ASN A 164 -8.25 -3.41 -8.88
N ALA A 165 -9.35 -4.13 -9.14
CA ALA A 165 -10.67 -3.53 -9.26
C ALA A 165 -11.12 -2.88 -7.95
N ASN A 166 -10.94 -3.57 -6.81
CA ASN A 166 -11.24 -3.00 -5.49
C ASN A 166 -10.41 -1.74 -5.23
N MET A 167 -9.10 -1.75 -5.47
CA MET A 167 -8.24 -0.57 -5.25
C MET A 167 -8.67 0.62 -6.12
N ALA A 168 -8.89 0.39 -7.41
CA ALA A 168 -9.34 1.42 -8.32
C ALA A 168 -10.73 1.95 -7.92
N TYR A 169 -11.64 1.07 -7.50
CA TYR A 169 -12.98 1.47 -7.10
C TYR A 169 -12.98 2.26 -5.78
N ILE A 170 -12.21 1.87 -4.75
CA ILE A 170 -12.02 2.65 -3.52
C ILE A 170 -11.50 4.06 -3.85
N SER A 171 -10.53 4.15 -4.75
CA SER A 171 -9.94 5.44 -5.14
C SER A 171 -10.91 6.33 -5.91
N LEU A 172 -11.91 5.77 -6.60
CA LEU A 172 -12.80 6.50 -7.52
C LEU A 172 -14.20 6.75 -6.97
N SER A 173 -14.65 5.95 -6.00
CA SER A 173 -15.99 6.00 -5.45
C SER A 173 -16.02 6.71 -4.10
N GLU A 174 -17.12 7.40 -3.85
CA GLU A 174 -17.41 7.98 -2.54
C GLU A 174 -18.05 6.89 -1.68
N ASN A 175 -17.55 6.72 -0.45
CA ASN A 175 -18.10 5.82 0.58
C ASN A 175 -17.98 4.30 0.34
N HIS A 176 -17.26 3.82 -0.68
CA HIS A 176 -17.15 2.35 -0.88
C HIS A 176 -16.51 1.61 0.28
N MET A 177 -15.64 2.26 1.05
CA MET A 177 -15.08 1.66 2.25
C MET A 177 -16.18 1.17 3.21
N GLU A 178 -17.34 1.82 3.31
CA GLU A 178 -18.42 1.37 4.19
C GLU A 178 -18.88 -0.06 3.87
N SER A 179 -18.76 -0.51 2.62
CA SER A 179 -19.12 -1.88 2.20
C SER A 179 -18.10 -2.95 2.63
N PHE A 180 -16.96 -2.57 3.19
CA PHE A 180 -15.95 -3.53 3.66
C PHE A 180 -16.44 -4.38 4.82
N LEU A 181 -17.42 -3.86 5.58
CA LEU A 181 -18.10 -4.60 6.63
C LEU A 181 -18.73 -5.91 6.12
N GLU A 182 -19.22 -5.90 4.89
CA GLU A 182 -19.88 -7.06 4.25
C GLU A 182 -18.90 -7.95 3.48
N LEU A 183 -17.59 -7.67 3.55
CA LEU A 183 -16.59 -8.40 2.79
C LEU A 183 -16.33 -9.77 3.41
N SER A 184 -16.72 -10.83 2.70
CA SER A 184 -16.45 -12.21 3.12
C SER A 184 -15.01 -12.67 2.86
N ALA A 185 -14.31 -12.02 1.93
CA ALA A 185 -12.94 -12.37 1.56
C ALA A 185 -11.93 -11.64 2.45
N GLU A 186 -10.79 -12.28 2.71
CA GLU A 186 -9.69 -11.62 3.42
C GLU A 186 -9.00 -10.56 2.55
N ILE A 187 -8.69 -9.42 3.16
CA ILE A 187 -7.87 -8.37 2.60
C ILE A 187 -6.40 -8.74 2.84
N SER A 188 -5.67 -9.00 1.76
CA SER A 188 -4.24 -9.26 1.85
C SER A 188 -3.47 -8.08 2.41
N GLN A 189 -2.32 -8.34 3.05
CA GLN A 189 -1.46 -7.29 3.61
C GLN A 189 -1.06 -6.24 2.56
N LEU A 190 -0.74 -6.66 1.33
CA LEU A 190 -0.44 -5.74 0.24
C LEU A 190 -1.62 -4.83 -0.09
N ASN A 191 -2.84 -5.35 -0.11
CA ASN A 191 -4.04 -4.54 -0.35
C ASN A 191 -4.28 -3.57 0.80
N MET A 192 -4.05 -3.99 2.05
CA MET A 192 -4.16 -3.14 3.23
C MET A 192 -3.21 -1.93 3.13
N ILE A 193 -1.94 -2.16 2.75
CA ILE A 193 -0.96 -1.08 2.50
C ILE A 193 -1.47 -0.12 1.42
N LYS A 194 -1.92 -0.66 0.27
CA LYS A 194 -2.46 0.16 -0.83
C LYS A 194 -3.68 0.98 -0.42
N ILE A 195 -4.55 0.43 0.43
CA ILE A 195 -5.70 1.17 0.95
C ILE A 195 -5.22 2.34 1.81
N MET A 196 -4.29 2.09 2.74
CA MET A 196 -3.72 3.17 3.57
C MET A 196 -3.06 4.25 2.71
N ASP A 197 -2.30 3.87 1.68
CA ASP A 197 -1.69 4.83 0.73
C ASP A 197 -2.74 5.70 0.03
N ILE A 198 -3.86 5.09 -0.41
CA ILE A 198 -4.98 5.83 -1.02
C ILE A 198 -5.60 6.82 -0.01
N LEU A 199 -5.75 6.43 1.27
CA LEU A 199 -6.26 7.33 2.31
C LEU A 199 -5.35 8.54 2.54
N HIS A 200 -4.04 8.31 2.54
CA HIS A 200 -3.04 9.37 2.64
C HIS A 200 -3.06 10.32 1.43
N GLU A 201 -3.10 9.77 0.21
CA GLU A 201 -3.05 10.57 -1.02
C GLU A 201 -4.32 11.39 -1.22
N LYS A 202 -5.49 10.76 -1.05
CA LYS A 202 -6.79 11.34 -1.41
C LYS A 202 -7.49 12.06 -0.27
N LYS A 203 -7.00 11.93 0.98
CA LYS A 203 -7.64 12.50 2.18
C LYS A 203 -9.13 12.14 2.27
N ILE A 204 -9.46 10.88 1.97
CA ILE A 204 -10.82 10.36 2.07
C ILE A 204 -11.30 10.55 3.52
N PRO A 205 -12.56 10.85 3.82
CA PRO A 205 -13.05 10.87 5.19
C PRO A 205 -13.06 9.45 5.78
N ILE A 206 -12.99 9.37 7.11
CA ILE A 206 -13.19 8.09 7.84
C ILE A 206 -14.57 7.48 7.50
N PRO A 207 -14.67 6.15 7.30
CA PRO A 207 -15.97 5.50 7.11
C PRO A 207 -16.91 5.74 8.29
N LYS A 208 -18.19 6.03 8.02
CA LYS A 208 -19.17 6.31 9.09
C LYS A 208 -19.47 5.12 9.99
N ASN A 209 -19.27 3.91 9.46
CA ASN A 209 -19.51 2.65 10.16
C ASN A 209 -18.23 2.01 10.70
N ILE A 210 -17.13 2.78 10.86
CA ILE A 210 -15.83 2.25 11.26
C ILE A 210 -15.87 1.46 12.58
N ASP A 211 -16.71 1.89 13.53
CA ASP A 211 -16.89 1.22 14.82
C ASP A 211 -17.35 -0.24 14.65
N GLN A 212 -18.21 -0.49 13.65
CA GLN A 212 -18.77 -1.81 13.37
C GLN A 212 -17.72 -2.78 12.82
N TRP A 213 -16.60 -2.27 12.29
CA TRP A 213 -15.57 -3.12 11.68
C TRP A 213 -14.85 -3.99 12.71
N LEU A 214 -14.75 -3.51 13.95
CA LEU A 214 -14.19 -4.26 15.08
C LEU A 214 -15.06 -5.43 15.53
N MET A 215 -16.35 -5.43 15.16
CA MET A 215 -17.33 -6.46 15.53
C MET A 215 -17.49 -7.54 14.45
N THR A 216 -16.78 -7.44 13.34
CA THR A 216 -16.88 -8.42 12.24
C THR A 216 -16.17 -9.72 12.58
N THR A 217 -16.51 -10.81 11.88
CA THR A 217 -15.75 -12.06 11.96
C THR A 217 -14.52 -12.08 11.05
N ASN A 218 -14.35 -11.06 10.20
CA ASN A 218 -13.26 -10.99 9.24
C ASN A 218 -12.04 -10.29 9.86
N ALA A 219 -11.04 -11.08 10.25
CA ALA A 219 -9.80 -10.61 10.87
C ALA A 219 -9.10 -9.49 10.08
N SER A 220 -9.16 -9.54 8.74
CA SER A 220 -8.52 -8.53 7.89
C SER A 220 -9.25 -7.19 7.91
N VAL A 221 -10.59 -7.21 8.07
CA VAL A 221 -11.42 -6.00 8.20
C VAL A 221 -11.18 -5.36 9.57
N ILE A 222 -11.12 -6.15 10.65
CA ILE A 222 -10.76 -5.66 11.99
C ILE A 222 -9.40 -4.95 11.95
N LYS A 223 -8.35 -5.62 11.41
CA LYS A 223 -7.00 -5.04 11.31
C LYS A 223 -6.96 -3.75 10.51
N LEU A 224 -7.64 -3.70 9.37
CA LEU A 224 -7.72 -2.49 8.57
C LEU A 224 -8.48 -1.38 9.34
N GLY A 225 -9.55 -1.74 10.05
CA GLY A 225 -10.31 -0.83 10.91
C GLY A 225 -9.43 -0.17 11.96
N LEU A 226 -8.66 -0.96 12.70
CA LEU A 226 -7.70 -0.47 13.69
C LEU A 226 -6.67 0.50 13.09
N LYS A 227 -6.07 0.16 11.94
CA LYS A 227 -5.14 1.06 11.23
C LYS A 227 -5.78 2.38 10.80
N ILE A 228 -7.01 2.32 10.32
CA ILE A 228 -7.77 3.51 9.93
C ILE A 228 -8.06 4.37 11.16
N MET A 229 -8.50 3.76 12.26
CA MET A 229 -8.76 4.49 13.51
C MET A 229 -7.50 5.20 14.01
N VAL A 230 -6.33 4.54 13.98
CA VAL A 230 -5.03 5.15 14.30
C VAL A 230 -4.74 6.33 13.37
N TYR A 231 -4.88 6.15 12.05
CA TYR A 231 -4.59 7.19 11.06
C TYR A 231 -5.42 8.47 11.27
N TYR A 232 -6.69 8.34 11.64
CA TYR A 232 -7.56 9.49 11.94
C TYR A 232 -7.52 9.94 13.42
N ASN A 233 -6.68 9.32 14.27
CA ASN A 233 -6.65 9.53 15.72
C ASN A 233 -8.05 9.38 16.35
N TYR A 234 -8.80 8.36 15.92
CA TYR A 234 -10.17 8.10 16.32
C TYR A 234 -10.22 7.32 17.64
N ARG A 235 -10.51 8.04 18.74
CA ARG A 235 -10.52 7.48 20.10
C ARG A 235 -11.92 7.11 20.63
N SER A 236 -12.98 7.42 19.88
CA SER A 236 -14.35 7.21 20.35
C SER A 236 -14.70 5.74 20.59
N SER A 237 -13.96 4.80 19.97
CA SER A 237 -14.11 3.35 20.17
C SER A 237 -13.01 2.73 21.04
N ALA A 238 -12.47 3.49 22.00
CA ALA A 238 -11.40 3.01 22.87
C ALA A 238 -11.74 1.66 23.53
N LYS A 239 -12.99 1.51 24.01
CA LYS A 239 -13.45 0.27 24.64
C LYS A 239 -13.37 -0.92 23.68
N GLU A 240 -13.90 -0.79 22.47
CA GLU A 240 -13.91 -1.87 21.46
C GLU A 240 -12.49 -2.20 20.97
N ILE A 241 -11.61 -1.19 20.88
CA ILE A 241 -10.19 -1.39 20.56
C ILE A 241 -9.51 -2.22 21.66
N ILE A 242 -9.79 -1.93 22.93
CA ILE A 242 -9.23 -2.68 24.07
C ILE A 242 -9.79 -4.09 24.11
N GLU A 243 -11.10 -4.29 23.91
CA GLU A 243 -11.72 -5.62 23.83
C GLU A 243 -11.10 -6.48 22.72
N SER A 244 -10.60 -5.86 21.64
CA SER A 244 -9.95 -6.58 20.53
C SER A 244 -8.66 -7.33 20.93
N ILE A 245 -8.02 -6.99 22.05
CA ILE A 245 -6.83 -7.73 22.53
C ILE A 245 -7.20 -9.14 23.07
N GLN A 246 -8.47 -9.39 23.34
CA GLN A 246 -8.96 -10.68 23.84
C GLN A 246 -9.26 -11.67 22.70
N ILE A 247 -9.31 -11.20 21.46
CA ILE A 247 -9.60 -12.04 20.28
C ILE A 247 -8.46 -13.05 20.07
N GLU A 248 -8.77 -14.32 19.83
CA GLU A 248 -7.77 -15.41 19.74
C GLU A 248 -6.67 -15.17 18.70
N ASP A 249 -6.99 -14.53 17.57
CA ASP A 249 -6.04 -14.24 16.49
C ASP A 249 -4.93 -13.26 16.95
N ASN A 250 -3.71 -13.79 17.11
CA ASN A 250 -2.53 -13.02 17.50
C ASN A 250 -2.23 -11.83 16.57
N SER A 251 -2.59 -11.91 15.28
CA SER A 251 -2.41 -10.80 14.34
C SER A 251 -3.36 -9.64 14.63
N ILE A 252 -4.57 -9.92 15.13
CA ILE A 252 -5.51 -8.89 15.60
C ILE A 252 -5.03 -8.33 16.92
N LYS A 253 -4.63 -9.19 17.88
CA LYS A 253 -4.09 -8.75 19.18
C LYS A 253 -2.94 -7.77 18.98
N LYS A 254 -1.98 -8.11 18.11
CA LYS A 254 -0.84 -7.24 17.79
C LYS A 254 -1.30 -5.88 17.29
N GLU A 255 -2.21 -5.86 16.33
CA GLU A 255 -2.72 -4.61 15.75
C GLU A 255 -3.49 -3.77 16.78
N ALA A 256 -4.25 -4.41 17.67
CA ALA A 256 -4.99 -3.74 18.73
C ALA A 256 -4.04 -3.13 19.78
N ILE A 257 -2.98 -3.86 20.18
CA ILE A 257 -1.94 -3.36 21.10
C ILE A 257 -1.20 -2.16 20.49
N ILE A 258 -0.90 -2.20 19.19
CA ILE A 258 -0.33 -1.06 18.45
C ILE A 258 -1.33 0.10 18.47
N ALA A 259 -2.61 -0.13 18.16
CA ALA A 259 -3.61 0.92 18.15
C ALA A 259 -3.78 1.59 19.52
N ILE A 260 -3.77 0.81 20.61
CA ILE A 260 -3.78 1.32 21.99
C ILE A 260 -2.61 2.28 22.24
N ARG A 261 -1.40 1.90 21.80
CA ARG A 261 -0.20 2.74 21.93
C ARG A 261 -0.34 4.05 21.15
N GLU A 262 -0.63 3.96 19.86
CA GLU A 262 -0.65 5.13 18.96
C GLU A 262 -1.79 6.11 19.30
N LEU A 263 -2.90 5.60 19.86
CA LEU A 263 -4.03 6.42 20.30
C LEU A 263 -3.92 6.87 21.76
N PHE A 264 -2.86 6.49 22.49
CA PHE A 264 -2.64 6.81 23.90
C PHE A 264 -3.82 6.43 24.80
N LEU A 265 -4.33 5.21 24.67
CA LEU A 265 -5.46 4.70 25.48
C LEU A 265 -4.98 4.22 26.85
N ILE A 266 -4.83 5.14 27.79
CA ILE A 266 -4.29 4.89 29.14
C ILE A 266 -5.16 3.94 29.97
N GLU A 267 -6.46 3.85 29.67
CA GLU A 267 -7.40 2.94 30.31
C GLU A 267 -7.09 1.46 30.04
N ALA A 268 -6.28 1.14 29.01
CA ALA A 268 -5.96 -0.23 28.61
C ALA A 268 -4.88 -0.90 29.49
N LYS A 269 -4.20 -0.15 30.37
CA LYS A 269 -3.01 -0.63 31.11
C LYS A 269 -3.28 -1.95 31.85
N GLU A 270 -4.37 -2.02 32.61
CA GLU A 270 -4.70 -3.20 33.41
C GLU A 270 -5.05 -4.41 32.53
N ASP A 271 -5.75 -4.19 31.42
CA ASP A 271 -6.10 -5.24 30.49
C ASP A 271 -4.87 -5.82 29.76
N LEU A 272 -3.89 -4.97 29.42
CA LEU A 272 -2.61 -5.40 28.86
C LEU A 272 -1.81 -6.26 29.84
N VAL A 273 -1.73 -5.86 31.11
CA VAL A 273 -1.08 -6.64 32.16
C VAL A 273 -1.79 -7.99 32.35
N ARG A 274 -3.13 -8.00 32.33
CA ARG A 274 -3.93 -9.22 32.52
C ARG A 274 -3.67 -10.29 31.47
N ILE A 275 -3.46 -9.89 30.21
CA ILE A 275 -3.22 -10.85 29.11
C ILE A 275 -1.74 -11.23 28.95
N PHE A 276 -0.83 -10.54 29.63
CA PHE A 276 0.61 -10.62 29.37
C PHE A 276 1.15 -12.05 29.38
N ASP A 277 0.77 -12.87 30.35
CA ASP A 277 1.26 -14.26 30.45
C ASP A 277 0.56 -15.26 29.53
N GLN A 278 -0.50 -14.83 28.86
CA GLN A 278 -1.31 -15.67 27.97
C GLN A 278 -0.94 -15.51 26.50
N VAL A 279 -0.04 -14.57 26.17
CA VAL A 279 0.34 -14.24 24.79
C VAL A 279 1.74 -14.72 24.43
N THR A 280 2.03 -14.74 23.13
CA THR A 280 3.35 -15.13 22.61
C THR A 280 4.44 -14.12 23.03
N PRO A 281 5.72 -14.53 23.08
CA PRO A 281 6.83 -13.62 23.42
C PRO A 281 6.87 -12.34 22.57
N GLU A 282 6.52 -12.44 21.29
CA GLU A 282 6.43 -11.29 20.38
C GLU A 282 5.37 -10.28 20.82
N LEU A 283 4.21 -10.76 21.27
CA LEU A 283 3.14 -9.91 21.80
C LEU A 283 3.50 -9.35 23.19
N LYS A 284 4.22 -10.12 24.02
CA LYS A 284 4.74 -9.60 25.31
C LYS A 284 5.65 -8.39 25.09
N ILE A 285 6.53 -8.43 24.08
CA ILE A 285 7.38 -7.29 23.71
C ILE A 285 6.50 -6.08 23.32
N GLU A 286 5.51 -6.30 22.44
CA GLU A 286 4.60 -5.24 22.01
C GLU A 286 3.83 -4.62 23.18
N ILE A 287 3.37 -5.44 24.15
CA ILE A 287 2.71 -4.97 25.38
C ILE A 287 3.64 -4.06 26.18
N ILE A 288 4.90 -4.45 26.40
CA ILE A 288 5.86 -3.64 27.17
C ILE A 288 6.16 -2.33 26.44
N GLU A 289 6.31 -2.35 25.11
CA GLU A 289 6.48 -1.14 24.31
C GLU A 289 5.26 -0.22 24.38
N THR A 290 4.05 -0.78 24.43
CA THR A 290 2.82 0.00 24.66
C THR A 290 2.80 0.60 26.05
N LEU A 291 3.10 -0.18 27.09
CA LEU A 291 3.17 0.31 28.48
C LEU A 291 4.27 1.37 28.67
N LYS A 292 5.35 1.36 27.89
CA LYS A 292 6.34 2.45 27.91
C LYS A 292 5.72 3.80 27.52
N VAL A 293 4.70 3.80 26.66
CA VAL A 293 4.05 5.02 26.15
C VAL A 293 2.87 5.43 27.01
N ILE A 294 2.04 4.49 27.45
CA ILE A 294 0.79 4.78 28.17
C ILE A 294 0.86 4.50 29.68
N GLY A 295 1.91 3.82 30.13
CA GLY A 295 2.10 3.41 31.52
C GLY A 295 2.46 4.56 32.44
N ASP A 296 2.30 4.31 33.73
CA ASP A 296 2.67 5.20 34.82
C ASP A 296 3.15 4.39 36.03
N GLU A 297 3.29 5.05 37.18
CA GLU A 297 3.76 4.45 38.43
C GLU A 297 2.96 3.20 38.86
N SER A 298 1.71 3.03 38.42
CA SER A 298 0.94 1.82 38.71
C SER A 298 1.54 0.54 38.12
N MET A 299 2.41 0.67 37.11
CA MET A 299 3.03 -0.46 36.40
C MET A 299 4.38 -0.89 37.00
N LEU A 300 4.90 -0.18 38.01
CA LEU A 300 6.24 -0.42 38.56
C LEU A 300 6.40 -1.86 39.06
N SER A 301 5.49 -2.32 39.93
CA SER A 301 5.53 -3.68 40.48
C SER A 301 5.52 -4.77 39.40
N PHE A 302 4.81 -4.54 38.28
CA PHE A 302 4.77 -5.45 37.15
C PHE A 302 6.11 -5.47 36.40
N LEU A 303 6.69 -4.30 36.11
CA LEU A 303 7.98 -4.20 35.42
C LEU A 303 9.13 -4.75 36.27
N GLU A 304 9.15 -4.47 37.57
CA GLU A 304 10.13 -5.01 38.51
C GLU A 304 10.10 -6.54 38.55
N ASN A 305 8.90 -7.13 38.53
CA ASN A 305 8.73 -8.58 38.48
C ASN A 305 9.34 -9.17 37.20
N ILE A 306 9.03 -8.58 36.03
CA ILE A 306 9.60 -9.04 34.75
C ILE A 306 11.13 -8.94 34.78
N ILE A 307 11.69 -7.81 35.23
CA ILE A 307 13.14 -7.61 35.27
C ILE A 307 13.83 -8.64 36.18
N SER A 308 13.17 -9.02 37.27
CA SER A 308 13.72 -9.95 38.26
C SER A 308 13.66 -11.40 37.81
N TYR A 309 12.59 -11.83 37.15
CA TYR A 309 12.32 -13.25 36.90
C TYR A 309 12.35 -13.68 35.43
N GLU A 310 12.31 -12.75 34.48
CA GLU A 310 12.28 -13.10 33.06
C GLU A 310 13.63 -13.65 32.56
N SER A 311 13.56 -14.79 31.89
CA SER A 311 14.70 -15.49 31.31
C SER A 311 15.04 -14.99 29.90
N ASN A 312 14.02 -14.52 29.16
CA ASN A 312 14.19 -13.97 27.83
C ASN A 312 14.87 -12.59 27.91
N LYS A 313 16.10 -12.50 27.40
CA LYS A 313 16.92 -11.29 27.47
C LYS A 313 16.33 -10.12 26.69
N ASP A 314 15.65 -10.38 25.57
CA ASP A 314 15.05 -9.32 24.77
C ASP A 314 13.84 -8.72 25.50
N LEU A 315 13.01 -9.57 26.11
CA LEU A 315 11.87 -9.12 26.90
C LEU A 315 12.32 -8.37 28.17
N LYS A 316 13.34 -8.90 28.87
CA LYS A 316 13.95 -8.22 30.01
C LYS A 316 14.55 -6.87 29.62
N LEU A 317 15.24 -6.77 28.48
CA LEU A 317 15.78 -5.51 27.98
C LEU A 317 14.67 -4.48 27.70
N LYS A 318 13.55 -4.92 27.10
CA LYS A 318 12.38 -4.05 26.88
C LYS A 318 11.73 -3.61 28.18
N ALA A 319 11.65 -4.47 29.19
CA ALA A 319 11.15 -4.11 30.52
C ALA A 319 12.06 -3.07 31.20
N VAL A 320 13.38 -3.25 31.10
CA VAL A 320 14.37 -2.26 31.59
C VAL A 320 14.20 -0.92 30.88
N ASP A 321 14.02 -0.92 29.57
CA ASP A 321 13.78 0.30 28.78
C ASP A 321 12.47 1.00 29.17
N CYS A 322 11.40 0.23 29.35
CA CYS A 322 10.12 0.74 29.83
C CYS A 322 10.23 1.35 31.24
N LEU A 323 10.87 0.64 32.19
CA LEU A 323 11.07 1.15 33.54
C LEU A 323 11.95 2.41 33.55
N ASN A 324 12.95 2.50 32.68
CA ASN A 324 13.78 3.71 32.57
C ASN A 324 12.99 4.94 32.12
N GLU A 325 11.89 4.76 31.38
CA GLU A 325 11.02 5.85 30.97
C GLU A 325 10.11 6.31 32.13
N ILE A 326 9.58 5.35 32.89
CA ILE A 326 8.61 5.61 33.98
C ILE A 326 9.30 6.01 35.29
N ASP A 327 10.30 5.25 35.75
CA ASP A 327 11.04 5.49 36.99
C ASP A 327 12.54 5.17 36.85
N LYS A 328 13.31 6.21 36.54
CA LYS A 328 14.78 6.14 36.44
C LYS A 328 15.43 5.76 37.77
N THR A 329 14.87 6.21 38.89
CA THR A 329 15.45 6.02 40.21
C THR A 329 15.25 4.60 40.72
N GLY A 330 14.06 4.04 40.57
CA GLY A 330 13.78 2.63 40.84
C GLY A 330 14.66 1.70 40.00
N LEU A 331 14.85 2.02 38.71
CA LEU A 331 15.75 1.24 37.87
C LEU A 331 17.21 1.26 38.35
N ASP A 332 17.71 2.40 38.85
CA ASP A 332 19.07 2.50 39.39
C ASP A 332 19.24 1.57 40.60
N VAL A 333 18.23 1.48 41.47
CA VAL A 333 18.24 0.54 42.60
C VAL A 333 18.34 -0.90 42.11
N LEU A 334 17.51 -1.32 41.15
CA LEU A 334 17.58 -2.69 40.60
C LEU A 334 18.91 -2.97 39.90
N ALA A 335 19.47 -1.99 39.20
CA ALA A 335 20.74 -2.11 38.51
C ALA A 335 21.93 -2.30 39.47
N THR A 336 21.83 -1.89 40.73
CA THR A 336 22.86 -2.20 41.75
C THR A 336 22.79 -3.65 42.24
N GLN A 337 21.63 -4.30 42.10
CA GLN A 337 21.39 -5.65 42.62
C GLN A 337 21.70 -6.74 41.60
N ASP A 338 21.52 -6.48 40.30
CA ASP A 338 21.80 -7.45 39.22
C ASP A 338 22.79 -6.88 38.17
N TYR A 339 23.89 -7.59 37.97
CA TYR A 339 24.91 -7.23 36.98
C TYR A 339 24.35 -7.20 35.55
N ILE A 340 23.43 -8.10 35.21
CA ILE A 340 22.83 -8.14 33.86
C ILE A 340 21.95 -6.91 33.65
N THR A 341 21.06 -6.60 34.59
CA THR A 341 20.25 -5.38 34.58
C THR A 341 21.14 -4.13 34.50
N SER A 342 22.24 -4.05 35.26
CA SER A 342 23.20 -2.94 35.17
C SER A 342 23.74 -2.72 33.75
N LYS A 343 24.11 -3.80 33.06
CA LYS A 343 24.59 -3.73 31.67
C LYS A 343 23.48 -3.30 30.72
N MET A 344 22.25 -3.79 30.90
CA MET A 344 21.08 -3.40 30.10
C MET A 344 20.74 -1.92 30.30
N THR A 345 20.73 -1.42 31.53
CA THR A 345 20.49 0.00 31.84
C THR A 345 21.49 0.91 31.15
N LYS A 346 22.78 0.55 31.17
CA LYS A 346 23.83 1.29 30.44
C LYS A 346 23.57 1.27 28.93
N HIS A 347 23.18 0.12 28.37
CA HIS A 347 22.90 0.00 26.95
C HIS A 347 21.70 0.86 26.53
N VAL A 348 20.57 0.76 27.25
CA VAL A 348 19.35 1.55 27.00
C VAL A 348 19.67 3.05 27.02
N ARG A 349 20.40 3.52 28.04
CA ARG A 349 20.73 4.95 28.17
C ARG A 349 21.75 5.44 27.14
N ALA A 350 22.66 4.56 26.70
CA ALA A 350 23.65 4.91 25.68
C ALA A 350 23.06 5.06 24.27
N ILE A 351 21.88 4.49 23.99
CA ILE A 351 21.20 4.67 22.69
C ILE A 351 20.70 6.11 22.50
N TYR A 352 20.52 6.86 23.58
CA TYR A 352 20.01 8.23 23.57
C TYR A 352 21.09 9.31 23.78
N ILE A 353 22.38 8.93 23.73
CA ILE A 353 23.57 9.82 23.75
C ILE A 353 24.27 9.67 22.40
#